data_AF-A0A0R2SEY1-F1
#
_entry.id   AF-A0A0R2SEY1-F1
#
_cell.length_a   1.000
_cell.length_b   1.000
_cell.length_c   1.000
_cell.angle_alpha   90.00
_cell.angle_beta   90.00
_cell.angle_gamma   90.00
#
_symmetry.space_group_name_H-M   'P 1'
#
loop_
_entity.id
_entity.type
_entity.pdbx_description
1 polymer ?
#
loop_
_entity_poly.entity_id
_entity_poly.type
_entity_poly.pdbx_seq_one_letter_code
_entity_poly.pdbx_strand_id
1 'polypeptide(L)'
;MHWHGTEADALAPLIQAINCDDAALSMITNRGIKVWPDGFPETFCTDHWRCRFKNPNGGMMPKERIINLLEAAEAHGIDVVKTENLYRFDGTPSYSLGQGQ
;
A
#
# COMPACT_ATOMS: atom_id res chain seq x y z
N MET A 1 -6.35 -2.52 -4.88
CA MET A 1 -6.44 -1.54 -5.99
C MET A 1 -6.26 -2.29 -7.30
N HIS A 2 -6.98 -1.85 -8.31
CA HIS A 2 -6.91 -2.42 -9.66
C HIS A 2 -6.05 -1.53 -10.54
N TRP A 3 -5.07 -2.12 -11.21
CA TRP A 3 -4.18 -1.41 -12.13
C TRP A 3 -3.60 -2.39 -13.14
N HIS A 4 -3.79 -2.11 -14.43
CA HIS A 4 -3.50 -3.03 -15.53
C HIS A 4 -2.01 -3.24 -15.84
N GLY A 5 -1.11 -2.39 -15.34
CA GLY A 5 0.32 -2.62 -15.55
C GLY A 5 0.81 -3.84 -14.75
N THR A 6 2.02 -4.31 -15.08
CA THR A 6 2.61 -5.54 -14.52
C THR A 6 3.83 -5.29 -13.64
N GLU A 7 4.36 -4.07 -13.63
CA GLU A 7 5.62 -3.73 -12.96
C GLU A 7 5.37 -2.92 -11.69
N ALA A 8 5.80 -3.45 -10.54
CA ALA A 8 5.63 -2.78 -9.26
C ALA A 8 6.40 -1.45 -9.17
N ASP A 9 7.57 -1.39 -9.81
CA ASP A 9 8.39 -0.17 -9.87
C ASP A 9 7.77 0.93 -10.73
N ALA A 10 6.90 0.59 -11.68
CA ALA A 10 6.10 1.56 -12.43
C ALA A 10 4.87 2.02 -11.63
N LEU A 11 4.32 1.13 -10.80
CA LEU A 11 3.17 1.44 -9.94
C LEU A 11 3.57 2.33 -8.74
N ALA A 12 4.73 2.07 -8.13
CA ALA A 12 5.12 2.72 -6.88
C ALA A 12 5.11 4.25 -6.94
N PRO A 13 5.66 4.93 -7.97
CA PRO A 13 5.59 6.39 -8.08
C PRO A 13 4.15 6.93 -8.14
N LEU A 14 3.24 6.23 -8.81
CA LEU A 14 1.82 6.62 -8.90
C LEU A 14 1.16 6.59 -7.51
N ILE A 15 1.48 5.55 -6.73
CA ILE A 15 0.93 5.38 -5.38
C ILE A 15 1.64 6.28 -4.36
N GLN A 16 2.91 6.62 -4.58
CA GLN A 16 3.61 7.57 -3.74
C GLN A 16 3.10 9.01 -3.92
N ALA A 17 2.49 9.34 -5.07
CA ALA A 17 1.87 10.64 -5.32
C ALA A 17 0.73 10.97 -4.34
N ILE A 18 0.12 9.96 -3.72
CA ILE A 18 -0.95 10.13 -2.72
C ILE A 18 -0.43 10.05 -1.27
N ASN A 19 0.88 10.00 -1.05
CA ASN A 19 1.44 10.07 0.31
C ASN A 19 1.12 11.42 0.98
N CYS A 20 1.07 11.41 2.31
CA CYS A 20 1.07 12.60 3.15
C CYS A 20 1.91 12.38 4.41
N ASP A 21 2.09 13.43 5.22
CA ASP A 21 3.05 13.48 6.33
C ASP A 21 2.97 12.29 7.30
N ASP A 22 1.76 11.83 7.61
CA ASP A 22 1.45 10.77 8.56
C ASP A 22 0.89 9.49 7.90
N ALA A 23 0.92 9.41 6.56
CA ALA A 23 0.57 8.21 5.81
C ALA A 23 1.36 8.08 4.50
N ALA A 24 2.31 7.14 4.47
CA ALA A 24 3.18 6.88 3.33
C ALA A 24 3.17 5.41 2.91
N LEU A 25 3.29 5.16 1.61
CA LEU A 25 3.48 3.83 1.03
C LEU A 25 4.75 3.18 1.61
N SER A 26 4.58 1.99 2.17
CA SER A 26 5.66 1.21 2.80
C SER A 26 5.95 -0.11 2.10
N MET A 27 5.00 -0.64 1.32
CA MET A 27 5.14 -1.92 0.64
C MET A 27 4.05 -2.08 -0.42
N ILE A 28 4.39 -2.70 -1.55
CA ILE A 28 3.43 -3.25 -2.51
C ILE A 28 3.60 -4.76 -2.53
N THR A 29 2.48 -5.47 -2.54
CA THR A 29 2.47 -6.91 -2.75
C THR A 29 1.49 -7.30 -3.85
N ASN A 30 1.85 -8.31 -4.62
CA ASN A 30 1.00 -8.92 -5.63
C ASN A 30 0.81 -10.40 -5.27
N ARG A 31 -0.44 -10.88 -5.21
CA ARG A 31 -0.77 -12.27 -4.81
C ARG A 31 -0.10 -12.74 -3.50
N GLY A 32 0.15 -11.82 -2.57
CA GLY A 32 0.77 -12.10 -1.26
C GLY A 32 2.30 -12.02 -1.21
N ILE A 33 2.97 -11.82 -2.36
CA ILE A 33 4.43 -11.72 -2.45
C ILE A 33 4.83 -10.23 -2.43
N LYS A 34 5.88 -9.88 -1.68
CA LYS A 34 6.46 -8.53 -1.73
C LYS A 34 7.11 -8.30 -3.09
N VAL A 35 6.64 -7.27 -3.78
CA VAL A 35 7.15 -6.87 -5.11
C VAL A 35 7.71 -5.45 -5.13
N TRP A 36 7.47 -4.67 -4.07
CA TRP A 36 8.13 -3.39 -3.87
C TRP A 36 8.19 -3.02 -2.37
N PRO A 37 9.26 -2.37 -1.90
CA PRO A 37 10.53 -2.19 -2.61
C PRO A 37 11.30 -3.50 -2.75
N ASP A 38 12.32 -3.50 -3.61
CA ASP A 38 13.26 -4.61 -3.81
C ASP A 38 12.54 -5.95 -4.07
N GLY A 39 11.57 -5.93 -4.99
CA GLY A 39 10.89 -7.13 -5.45
C GLY A 39 11.79 -8.02 -6.32
N PHE A 40 11.39 -9.27 -6.48
CA PHE A 40 12.05 -10.17 -7.44
C PHE A 40 11.44 -9.96 -8.84
N PRO A 41 12.25 -9.60 -9.86
CA PRO A 41 11.75 -9.31 -11.21
C PRO A 41 11.09 -10.51 -11.89
N GLU A 42 11.37 -11.73 -11.43
CA GLU A 42 10.74 -12.96 -11.91
C GLU A 42 9.31 -13.16 -11.37
N THR A 43 8.84 -12.29 -10.46
CA THR A 43 7.51 -12.41 -9.87
C THR A 43 6.44 -12.02 -10.89
N PHE A 44 5.70 -13.01 -11.38
CA PHE A 44 4.52 -12.76 -12.20
C PHE A 44 3.43 -12.04 -11.41
N CYS A 45 3.12 -10.81 -11.82
CA CYS A 45 2.12 -9.95 -11.21
C CYS A 45 0.79 -9.97 -11.99
N THR A 46 -0.32 -9.90 -11.27
CA THR A 46 -1.66 -9.65 -11.83
C THR A 46 -2.07 -8.19 -11.64
N ASP A 47 -3.21 -7.80 -12.18
CA ASP A 47 -3.75 -6.44 -12.09
C ASP A 47 -4.34 -6.04 -10.72
N HIS A 48 -4.23 -6.92 -9.72
CA HIS A 48 -4.69 -6.67 -8.36
C HIS A 48 -3.51 -6.49 -7.40
N TRP A 49 -3.35 -5.26 -6.95
CA TRP A 49 -2.25 -4.83 -6.12
C TRP A 49 -2.71 -4.47 -4.71
N ARG A 50 -1.91 -4.86 -3.72
CA ARG A 50 -2.10 -4.42 -2.33
C ARG A 50 -0.97 -3.46 -1.96
N CYS A 51 -1.34 -2.20 -1.75
CA CYS A 51 -0.45 -1.14 -1.29
C CYS A 51 -0.66 -0.90 0.19
N ARG A 52 0.43 -0.95 0.96
CA ARG A 52 0.41 -0.80 2.42
C ARG A 52 0.90 0.58 2.82
N PHE A 53 0.02 1.37 3.45
CA PHE A 53 0.37 2.66 4.03
C PHE A 53 0.67 2.52 5.53
N LYS A 54 1.67 3.27 6.00
CA LYS A 54 2.02 3.40 7.43
C LYS A 54 2.42 4.85 7.72
N ASN A 55 2.37 5.25 8.99
CA ASN A 55 2.97 6.51 9.41
C ASN A 55 4.50 6.36 9.33
N PRO A 56 5.20 7.16 8.49
CA PRO A 56 6.65 7.05 8.31
C PRO A 56 7.43 7.40 9.59
N ASN A 57 6.86 8.24 10.46
CA ASN A 57 7.44 8.64 11.75
C ASN A 57 7.08 7.66 12.88
N GLY A 58 6.36 6.58 12.57
CA GLY A 58 5.78 5.68 13.56
C GLY A 58 4.55 6.29 14.25
N GLY A 59 3.99 5.54 15.21
CA GLY A 59 2.78 5.96 15.92
C GLY A 59 1.47 5.66 15.19
N MET A 60 0.40 6.28 15.68
CA MET A 60 -0.95 6.08 15.16
C MET A 60 -1.17 6.89 13.88
N MET A 61 -1.90 6.30 12.94
CA MET A 61 -2.46 7.00 11.79
C MET A 61 -3.90 7.42 12.13
N PRO A 62 -4.24 8.72 12.10
CA PRO A 62 -5.61 9.18 12.29
C PRO A 62 -6.56 8.57 11.25
N LYS A 63 -7.83 8.36 11.62
CA LYS A 63 -8.81 7.79 10.69
C LYS A 63 -9.08 8.71 9.51
N GLU A 64 -8.94 10.04 9.66
CA GLU A 64 -9.08 10.96 8.53
C GLU A 64 -8.09 10.64 7.40
N ARG A 65 -6.90 10.10 7.71
CA ARG A 65 -5.93 9.74 6.67
C ARG A 65 -6.43 8.68 5.72
N ILE A 66 -7.27 7.76 6.18
CA ILE A 66 -7.90 6.76 5.29
C ILE A 66 -8.76 7.49 4.25
N ILE A 67 -9.55 8.49 4.68
CA ILE A 67 -10.41 9.27 3.80
C ILE A 67 -9.56 10.10 2.84
N ASN A 68 -8.54 10.79 3.33
CA ASN A 68 -7.66 11.61 2.48
C ASN A 68 -6.90 10.77 1.44
N LEU A 69 -6.44 9.57 1.79
CA LEU A 69 -5.80 8.65 0.84
C LEU A 69 -6.78 8.23 -0.26
N LEU A 70 -8.04 7.94 0.08
CA LEU A 70 -9.06 7.58 -0.91
C LEU A 70 -9.45 8.75 -1.81
N GLU A 71 -9.59 9.94 -1.24
CA GLU A 71 -9.85 11.18 -1.99
C GLU A 71 -8.69 11.50 -2.95
N ALA A 72 -7.45 11.41 -2.47
CA ALA A 72 -6.26 11.61 -3.30
C ALA A 72 -6.15 10.54 -4.39
N ALA A 73 -6.49 9.28 -4.09
CA ALA A 73 -6.51 8.21 -5.08
C ALA A 73 -7.49 8.50 -6.21
N GLU A 74 -8.72 8.91 -5.88
CA GLU A 74 -9.73 9.31 -6.87
C GLU A 74 -9.24 10.48 -7.72
N ALA A 75 -8.66 11.52 -7.10
CA ALA A 75 -8.12 12.67 -7.82
C ALA A 75 -6.97 12.31 -8.79
N HIS A 76 -6.26 11.20 -8.55
CA HIS A 76 -5.20 10.69 -9.41
C HIS A 76 -5.66 9.57 -10.35
N GLY A 77 -6.96 9.23 -10.37
CA GLY A 77 -7.51 8.14 -11.18
C GLY A 77 -7.02 6.74 -10.77
N ILE A 78 -6.69 6.56 -9.48
CA ILE A 78 -6.26 5.27 -8.92
C ILE A 78 -7.50 4.50 -8.44
N ASP A 79 -7.80 3.36 -9.06
CA ASP A 79 -8.97 2.55 -8.71
C ASP A 79 -8.75 1.74 -7.41
N VAL A 80 -9.30 2.24 -6.30
CA VAL A 80 -9.29 1.57 -5.00
C VAL A 80 -10.51 0.67 -4.84
N VAL A 81 -10.37 -0.58 -5.26
CA VAL A 81 -11.43 -1.60 -5.14
C VAL A 81 -11.70 -2.13 -3.72
N LYS A 82 -10.76 -1.94 -2.78
CA LYS A 82 -10.85 -2.49 -1.41
C LYS A 82 -9.89 -1.81 -0.44
N THR A 83 -10.31 -1.66 0.82
CA THR A 83 -9.49 -1.21 1.96
C THR A 83 -9.47 -2.24 3.10
N GLU A 84 -8.36 -2.32 3.83
CA GLU A 84 -8.20 -3.12 5.06
C GLU A 84 -7.35 -2.31 6.06
N ASN A 85 -7.83 -2.12 7.28
CA ASN A 85 -7.12 -1.33 8.29
C ASN A 85 -6.10 -2.18 9.05
N LEU A 86 -4.94 -1.60 9.35
CA LEU A 86 -3.88 -2.27 10.11
C LEU A 86 -3.96 -1.88 11.59
N TYR A 87 -4.40 -2.80 12.43
CA TYR A 87 -4.52 -2.57 13.87
C TYR A 87 -3.40 -3.22 14.67
N ARG A 88 -3.19 -2.66 15.86
CA ARG A 88 -2.47 -3.31 16.95
C ARG A 88 -3.47 -3.61 18.06
N PHE A 89 -3.45 -4.82 18.59
CA PHE A 89 -4.15 -5.17 19.82
C PHE A 89 -3.10 -5.37 20.91
N ASP A 90 -3.25 -4.68 22.04
CA ASP A 90 -2.31 -4.70 23.16
C ASP A 90 -0.85 -4.41 22.74
N GLY A 91 -0.69 -3.42 21.85
CA GLY A 91 0.61 -3.03 21.28
C GLY A 91 1.15 -3.97 20.19
N THR A 92 0.57 -5.16 20.03
CA THR A 92 1.03 -6.19 19.08
C THR A 92 0.38 -5.99 17.70
N PRO A 93 1.14 -5.93 16.59
CA PRO A 93 0.58 -5.90 15.25
C PRO A 93 -0.33 -7.10 14.99
N SER A 94 -1.56 -6.86 14.55
CA SER A 94 -2.57 -7.90 14.31
C SER A 94 -2.88 -8.05 12.82
N TYR A 95 -1.82 -8.00 12.03
CA TYR A 95 -1.85 -8.15 10.57
C TYR A 95 -0.61 -8.93 10.14
N SER A 96 -0.72 -9.70 9.07
CA SER A 96 0.43 -10.41 8.53
C SER A 96 1.44 -9.45 7.92
N LEU A 97 2.72 -9.73 8.19
CA LEU A 97 3.83 -9.18 7.43
C LEU A 97 3.79 -9.81 6.03
N GLY A 98 4.21 -9.06 5.00
CA GLY A 98 4.36 -9.65 3.67
C GLY A 98 5.40 -10.78 3.71
N GLN A 99 5.28 -11.79 2.84
CA GLN A 99 6.39 -12.73 2.64
C GLN A 99 7.64 -11.93 2.22
N GLY A 100 8.73 -12.03 2.99
CA GLY A 100 9.96 -11.25 2.77
C GLY A 100 9.99 -9.86 3.42
N GLN A 101 9.17 -9.64 4.46
CA GLN A 101 9.22 -8.48 5.36
C GLN A 101 9.79 -8.87 6.72
#